data_AF-A0A9D6IER9-F1
#
_entry.id   AF-A0A9D6IER9-F1
#
_cell.length_a   1.000
_cell.length_b   1.000
_cell.length_c   1.000
_cell.angle_alpha   90.00
_cell.angle_beta   90.00
_cell.angle_gamma   90.00
#
_symmetry.space_group_name_H-M   'P 1'
#
loop_
_entity.id
_entity.type
_entity.pdbx_description
1 polymer ?
#
loop_
_entity_poly.entity_id
_entity_poly.type
_entity_poly.pdbx_seq_one_letter_code
_entity_poly.pdbx_strand_id
1 'polypeptide(L)' 'MSNEVIVPGRYVDHTFIPEGPLPDAEGQAELRIRPRPSLSPVSVFSLFGKAKRLRTANEIAAQINEDRNDWGEP' A
#
# COMPACT_ATOMS: atom_id res chain seq x y z
N MET A 1 26.67 13.41 -30.81
CA MET A 1 25.45 13.66 -30.01
C MET A 1 24.76 12.33 -29.83
N SER A 2 24.64 11.84 -28.60
CA SER A 2 23.89 10.61 -28.31
C SER A 2 22.40 10.92 -28.36
N ASN A 3 21.72 10.44 -29.40
CA ASN A 3 20.26 10.53 -29.50
C ASN A 3 19.63 9.46 -28.60
N GLU A 4 19.49 9.77 -27.31
CA GLU A 4 18.72 8.94 -26.38
C GLU A 4 17.22 9.08 -26.72
N VAL A 5 16.54 7.94 -26.88
CA VAL A 5 15.09 7.90 -27.11
C VAL A 5 14.41 7.43 -25.84
N ILE A 6 13.47 8.23 -25.35
CA ILE A 6 12.71 7.91 -24.13
C ILE A 6 11.38 7.27 -24.53
N VAL A 7 11.17 6.02 -24.10
CA VAL A 7 9.91 5.29 -24.29
C VAL A 7 9.12 5.28 -22.99
N PRO A 8 7.99 6.01 -22.89
CA PRO A 8 7.13 5.96 -21.72
C PRO A 8 6.38 4.63 -21.66
N GLY A 9 6.16 4.12 -20.45
CA GLY A 9 5.52 2.84 -20.24
C GLY A 9 5.28 2.54 -18.77
N ARG A 10 4.57 1.43 -18.54
CA ARG A 10 4.31 0.88 -17.21
C ARG A 10 5.15 -0.38 -17.02
N TYR A 11 5.71 -0.56 -15.84
CA TYR A 11 6.35 -1.81 -15.44
C TYR A 11 5.47 -2.53 -14.43
N VAL A 12 4.90 -3.66 -14.82
CA VAL A 12 3.95 -4.45 -14.01
C VAL A 12 4.28 -5.93 -14.21
N ASP A 13 4.30 -6.70 -13.13
CA ASP A 13 4.56 -8.15 -13.17
C ASP A 13 5.80 -8.52 -14.00
N HIS A 14 6.92 -7.87 -13.66
CA HIS A 14 8.21 -8.02 -14.33
C HIS A 14 8.24 -7.71 -15.84
N THR A 15 7.17 -7.11 -16.37
CA THR A 15 7.00 -6.83 -17.80
C THR A 15 6.90 -5.33 -18.04
N PHE A 16 7.61 -4.83 -19.05
CA PHE A 16 7.47 -3.44 -19.52
C PHE A 16 6.41 -3.36 -20.61
N ILE A 17 5.43 -2.48 -20.41
CA ILE A 17 4.31 -2.23 -21.33
C ILE A 17 4.43 -0.79 -21.82
N PRO A 18 4.85 -0.55 -23.08
CA PRO A 18 4.96 0.79 -23.61
C PRO A 18 3.58 1.44 -23.78
N GLU A 19 3.49 2.75 -23.56
CA GLU A 19 2.24 3.52 -23.75
C GLU A 19 1.97 3.81 -25.24
N GLY A 20 2.94 3.56 -26.12
CA GLY A 20 2.85 3.78 -27.55
C GLY A 20 3.72 2.79 -28.35
N PRO A 21 3.82 2.98 -29.68
CA PRO A 21 4.68 2.14 -30.51
C PRO A 21 6.15 2.30 -30.10
N LEU A 22 6.91 1.21 -30.19
CA LEU A 22 8.34 1.26 -29.98
C LEU A 22 9.01 2.05 -31.12
N PRO A 23 10.02 2.89 -30.81
CA PRO A 23 10.77 3.59 -31.83
C PRO A 23 11.58 2.58 -32.66
N ASP A 24 11.78 2.90 -33.93
CA ASP A 24 12.67 2.17 -34.83
C ASP A 24 14.12 2.53 -34.53
N ALA A 25 14.63 2.04 -33.39
CA ALA A 25 15.97 2.29 -32.91
C ALA A 25 16.52 1.04 -32.19
N GLU A 26 17.68 0.58 -32.62
CA GLU A 26 18.42 -0.53 -32.01
C GLU A 26 19.56 -0.02 -31.13
N GLY A 27 19.85 -0.74 -30.04
CA GLY A 27 20.96 -0.40 -29.14
C GLY A 27 20.78 -0.94 -27.73
N GLN A 28 21.72 -0.59 -26.84
CA GLN A 28 21.60 -0.88 -25.41
C GLN A 28 20.53 0.03 -24.78
N ALA A 29 19.60 -0.56 -24.03
CA ALA A 29 18.52 0.16 -23.36
C ALA A 29 18.62 0.02 -21.82
N GLU A 30 18.17 1.05 -21.10
CA GLU A 30 18.05 1.05 -19.64
C GLU A 30 16.58 1.22 -19.24
N LEU A 31 16.11 0.41 -18.30
CA LEU A 31 14.77 0.54 -17.73
C LEU A 31 14.82 1.33 -16.41
N ARG A 32 14.31 2.57 -16.44
CA ARG A 32 14.20 3.42 -15.24
C ARG A 32 12.80 3.35 -14.64
N ILE A 33 12.67 2.73 -13.48
CA ILE A 33 11.38 2.59 -12.78
C ILE A 33 11.27 3.65 -11.68
N ARG A 34 10.21 4.46 -11.74
CA ARG A 34 9.83 5.37 -10.66
C ARG A 34 8.70 4.72 -9.85
N PRO A 35 8.98 4.08 -8.71
CA PRO A 35 7.93 3.51 -7.89
C PRO A 35 6.98 4.64 -7.47
N ARG A 36 5.68 4.43 -7.68
CA ARG A 36 4.70 5.30 -7.03
C ARG A 36 4.86 5.11 -5.53
N PRO A 37 4.81 6.17 -4.71
CA PRO A 37 4.75 5.99 -3.28
C PRO A 37 3.57 5.07 -2.99
N SER A 38 3.86 3.89 -2.45
CA SER A 38 2.82 3.08 -1.83
C SER A 38 2.17 4.01 -0.82
N LEU A 39 0.87 4.24 -0.92
CA LEU A 39 0.10 4.76 0.21
C LEU A 39 0.46 3.82 1.36
N SER A 40 1.25 4.32 2.32
CA SER A 40 1.65 3.54 3.48
C SER A 40 0.40 2.86 4.00
N PRO A 41 0.42 1.55 4.28
CA PRO A 41 -0.76 0.86 4.79
C PRO A 41 -1.23 1.66 6.00
N VAL A 42 -2.36 2.36 5.84
CA VAL A 42 -2.91 3.17 6.92
C VAL A 42 -3.32 2.13 7.95
N SER A 43 -2.49 2.01 8.99
CA SER A 43 -2.73 1.07 10.07
C SER A 43 -4.15 1.32 10.57
N VAL A 44 -4.94 0.26 10.74
CA VAL A 44 -6.30 0.34 11.28
C VAL A 44 -6.27 1.08 12.63
N PHE A 45 -5.17 0.96 13.40
CA PHE A 45 -4.93 1.72 14.63
C PHE A 45 -4.80 3.24 14.43
N SER A 46 -4.42 3.71 13.25
CA SER A 46 -4.39 5.14 12.91
C SER A 46 -5.76 5.68 12.49
N LEU A 47 -6.67 4.83 11.99
CA LEU A 47 -8.03 5.22 11.60
C LEU A 47 -8.98 5.33 12.80
N PHE A 48 -8.79 4.51 13.84
CA PHE A 48 -9.68 4.48 15.02
C PHE A 48 -9.36 5.51 16.10
N GLY A 49 -8.55 6.52 15.78
CA GLY A 49 -8.22 7.59 16.72
C GLY A 49 -7.30 7.09 17.83
N LYS A 50 -6.38 7.96 18.25
CA LYS A 50 -5.55 7.73 19.43
C LYS A 50 -6.47 7.52 20.64
N ALA A 51 -6.65 6.28 21.08
CA ALA A 51 -7.17 6.03 22.40
C ALA A 51 -6.21 6.73 23.38
N LYS A 52 -6.69 7.81 24.02
CA LYS A 52 -5.90 8.68 24.92
C LYS A 52 -5.27 7.92 26.09
N ARG A 53 -5.70 6.68 26.32
CA ARG A 53 -5.10 5.69 27.23
C ARG A 53 -5.07 4.33 26.53
N LEU A 54 -3.92 3.66 26.58
CA LEU A 54 -3.82 2.24 26.29
C LEU A 54 -4.67 1.52 27.34
N ARG A 55 -5.81 0.95 26.93
CA ARG A 55 -6.58 0.08 27.81
C ARG A 55 -5.73 -1.14 28.09
N THR A 56 -5.54 -1.45 29.36
CA THR A 56 -4.86 -2.67 29.79
C THR A 56 -5.70 -3.90 29.39
N ALA A 57 -5.06 -5.06 29.23
CA ALA A 57 -5.75 -6.29 28.88
C ALA A 57 -6.93 -6.61 29.83
N ASN A 58 -6.83 -6.21 31.10
CA ASN A 58 -7.91 -6.34 32.08
C ASN A 58 -9.11 -5.44 31.78
N GLU A 59 -8.89 -4.19 31.34
CA GLU A 59 -9.99 -3.27 31.00
C GLU A 59 -10.73 -3.73 29.74
N ILE A 60 -10.01 -4.37 28.80
CA ILE A 60 -10.62 -4.97 27.60
C ILE A 60 -11.45 -6.20 28.00
N ALA A 61 -10.91 -7.06 28.85
CA ALA A 61 -11.62 -8.25 29.33
C ALA A 61 -12.86 -7.90 30.17
N ALA A 62 -12.79 -6.83 30.97
CA ALA A 62 -13.93 -6.32 31.73
C ALA A 62 -15.05 -5.83 30.82
N GLN A 63 -14.73 -5.04 29.78
CA GLN A 63 -15.73 -4.57 28.81
C GLN A 63 -16.38 -5.74 28.06
N ILE A 64 -15.60 -6.71 27.59
CA ILE A 64 -16.14 -7.88 26.86
C ILE A 64 -17.08 -8.70 27.76
N ASN A 65 -16.75 -8.86 29.04
CA ASN A 65 -17.62 -9.55 29.99
C ASN A 65 -18.89 -8.75 30.30
N GLU A 66 -18.79 -7.43 30.41
CA GLU A 66 -19.93 -6.55 30.66
C GLU A 66 -20.87 -6.57 29.45
N ASP A 67 -20.34 -6.41 28.23
CA ASP A 67 -21.10 -6.54 26.99
C ASP A 67 -21.77 -7.93 26.93
N ARG A 68 -21.03 -9.03 27.18
CA ARG A 68 -21.58 -10.40 27.15
C ARG A 68 -22.70 -10.62 28.17
N ASN A 69 -22.59 -10.03 29.36
CA ASN A 69 -23.65 -10.10 30.37
C ASN A 69 -24.89 -9.30 29.96
N ASP A 70 -24.72 -8.19 29.23
CA ASP A 70 -25.81 -7.33 28.73
C ASP A 70 -26.57 -7.99 27.56
N TRP A 71 -25.90 -8.84 26.77
CA TRP A 71 -26.51 -9.64 25.69
C TRP A 71 -27.31 -10.86 26.17
N GLY A 72 -27.26 -11.21 27.46
CA GLY A 72 -28.23 -12.13 28.09
C GLY A 72 -28.33 -13.53 27.46
N GLU A 73 -27.23 -14.13 27.00
CA GLU A 73 -27.21 -15.55 26.65
C GLU A 73 -26.61 -16.38 27.81
N PRO A 74 -27.26 -17.49 28.24
CA PRO A 74 -26.81 -18.34 29.35
C PRO A 74 -25.45 -19.02 29.10
#